data_AF-A0A257T6U6-F1
#
_entry.id   AF-A0A257T6U6-F1
#
_cell.length_a   1.000
_cell.length_b   1.000
_cell.length_c   1.000
_cell.angle_alpha   90.00
_cell.angle_beta   90.00
_cell.angle_gamma   90.00
#
_symmetry.space_group_name_H-M   'P 1'
#
loop_
_entity.id
_entity.type
_entity.pdbx_description
1 polymer ?
#
loop_
_entity_poly.entity_id
_entity_poly.type
_entity_poly.pdbx_seq_one_letter_code
_entity_poly.pdbx_strand_id
1 'polypeptide(L)'
;LLGLCRDDGIETALFLMPEASRFRDWYGPEARGQLDDYLAQLSQQWHVPVYDGTTWCDDGDFTDGHHLLSRGATHFSRRFGRQVVAELVARPTRFAQRPATDAQ
;
A
#
# COMPACT_ATOMS: atom_id res chain seq x y z
N LEU A 1 -0.21 -7.60 -12.57
CA LEU A 1 -0.95 -6.41 -12.09
C LEU A 1 -0.16 -5.12 -12.28
N LEU A 2 1.01 -4.92 -11.65
CA LEU A 2 1.79 -3.67 -11.79
C LEU A 2 2.11 -3.27 -13.25
N GLY A 3 2.44 -4.25 -14.11
CA GLY A 3 2.61 -4.01 -15.55
C GLY A 3 1.38 -3.40 -16.22
N LEU A 4 0.21 -3.98 -15.97
CA LEU A 4 -1.06 -3.47 -16.48
C LEU A 4 -1.34 -2.04 -15.97
N CYS A 5 -1.14 -1.79 -14.67
CA CYS A 5 -1.35 -0.45 -14.11
C CYS A 5 -0.42 0.60 -14.76
N ARG A 6 0.85 0.24 -15.01
CA ARG A 6 1.77 1.12 -15.71
C ARG A 6 1.33 1.39 -17.15
N ASP A 7 0.91 0.36 -17.87
CA ASP A 7 0.47 0.47 -19.26
C ASP A 7 -0.81 1.32 -19.37
N ASP A 8 -1.69 1.26 -18.36
CA ASP A 8 -2.92 2.05 -18.25
C ASP A 8 -2.72 3.43 -17.58
N GLY A 9 -1.51 3.78 -17.16
CA GLY A 9 -1.20 5.06 -16.51
C GLY A 9 -1.81 5.23 -15.11
N ILE A 10 -2.04 4.14 -14.40
CA ILE A 10 -2.58 4.10 -13.03
C ILE A 10 -1.41 4.18 -12.03
N GLU A 11 -1.40 5.20 -11.17
CA GLU A 11 -0.45 5.30 -10.06
C GLU A 11 -0.74 4.19 -9.03
N THR A 12 0.31 3.47 -8.62
CA THR A 12 0.18 2.34 -7.70
C THR A 12 1.24 2.35 -6.60
N ALA A 13 0.90 1.72 -5.49
CA ALA A 13 1.80 1.43 -4.38
C ALA A 13 1.63 -0.03 -3.94
N LEU A 14 2.66 -0.56 -3.30
CA LEU A 14 2.58 -1.81 -2.56
C LEU A 14 2.24 -1.50 -1.09
N PHE A 15 1.36 -2.29 -0.50
CA PHE A 15 0.89 -2.09 0.86
C PHE A 15 0.78 -3.43 1.59
N LEU A 16 1.40 -3.53 2.77
CA LEU A 16 1.18 -4.64 3.69
C LEU A 16 0.03 -4.29 4.64
N MET A 17 -1.02 -5.12 4.64
CA MET A 17 -2.19 -4.91 5.49
C MET A 17 -1.88 -5.12 6.97
N PRO A 18 -2.61 -4.45 7.88
CA PRO A 18 -2.54 -4.76 9.31
C PRO A 18 -2.81 -6.24 9.56
N GLU A 19 -2.08 -6.77 10.53
CA GLU A 19 -2.14 -8.17 10.91
C GLU A 19 -1.95 -8.28 12.43
N ALA A 20 -2.73 -9.13 13.11
CA ALA A 20 -2.63 -9.31 14.56
C ALA A 20 -1.30 -9.98 14.97
N SER A 21 -0.86 -9.72 16.20
CA SER A 21 0.42 -10.18 16.77
C SER A 21 0.69 -11.66 16.53
N ARG A 22 -0.31 -12.51 16.79
CA ARG A 22 -0.20 -13.97 16.64
C ARG A 22 0.27 -14.41 15.25
N PHE A 23 -0.15 -13.73 14.20
CA PHE A 23 0.24 -14.06 12.83
C PHE A 23 1.62 -13.48 12.51
N ARG A 24 1.92 -12.28 13.00
CA ARG A 24 3.24 -11.66 12.85
C ARG A 24 4.33 -12.55 13.46
N ASP A 25 4.02 -13.20 14.57
CA ASP A 25 4.92 -14.12 15.28
C ASP A 25 5.22 -15.41 14.50
N TRP A 26 4.47 -15.73 13.45
CA TRP A 26 4.79 -16.87 12.57
C TRP A 26 5.96 -16.57 11.63
N TYR A 27 6.22 -15.28 11.36
CA TYR A 27 7.37 -14.86 10.57
C TYR A 27 8.58 -14.74 11.50
N GLY A 28 9.41 -15.79 11.50
CA GLY A 28 10.76 -15.67 12.04
C GLY A 28 11.55 -14.56 11.32
N PRO A 29 12.64 -14.06 11.92
CA PRO A 29 13.41 -12.96 11.34
C PRO A 29 13.88 -13.21 9.90
N GLU A 30 14.22 -14.45 9.57
CA GLU A 30 14.61 -14.85 8.21
C GLU A 30 13.46 -14.73 7.21
N ALA A 31 12.29 -15.27 7.55
CA ALA A 31 11.11 -15.18 6.69
C ALA A 31 10.67 -13.72 6.49
N ARG A 32 10.78 -12.90 7.55
CA ARG A 32 10.51 -11.46 7.44
C ARG A 32 11.52 -10.75 6.53
N GLY A 33 12.81 -11.07 6.66
CA GLY A 33 13.84 -10.54 5.78
C GLY A 33 13.60 -10.89 4.30
N GLN A 34 13.21 -12.14 4.01
CA GLN A 34 12.87 -12.55 2.64
C GLN A 34 11.68 -11.75 2.07
N LEU A 35 10.66 -11.46 2.89
CA LEU A 35 9.53 -10.62 2.48
C LEU A 35 9.99 -9.18 2.19
N ASP A 36 10.81 -8.60 3.07
CA ASP A 36 11.31 -7.23 2.91
C ASP A 36 12.18 -7.11 1.64
N ASP A 37 13.07 -8.08 1.39
CA ASP A 37 13.90 -8.15 0.18
C ASP A 37 13.05 -8.25 -1.09
N TYR A 38 12.02 -9.09 -1.07
CA TYR A 38 11.11 -9.26 -2.20
C TYR A 38 10.36 -7.97 -2.52
N LEU A 39 9.84 -7.28 -1.50
CA LEU A 39 9.14 -6.00 -1.68
C LEU A 39 10.10 -4.90 -2.16
N ALA A 40 11.33 -4.87 -1.66
CA ALA A 40 12.36 -3.93 -2.11
C ALA A 40 12.70 -4.14 -3.60
N GLN A 41 12.86 -5.38 -4.04
CA GLN A 41 13.09 -5.71 -5.45
C GLN A 41 11.94 -5.25 -6.34
N LEU A 42 10.68 -5.52 -5.94
CA LEU A 42 9.51 -5.06 -6.68
C LEU A 42 9.42 -3.53 -6.72
N SER A 43 9.66 -2.86 -5.60
CA SER A 43 9.67 -1.41 -5.50
C SER A 43 10.67 -0.78 -6.47
N GLN A 44 11.89 -1.31 -6.50
CA GLN A 44 12.95 -0.85 -7.41
C GLN A 44 12.61 -1.13 -8.89
N GLN A 45 12.14 -2.34 -9.20
CA GLN A 45 11.81 -2.73 -10.57
C GLN A 45 10.68 -1.88 -11.16
N TRP A 46 9.64 -1.62 -10.35
CA TRP A 46 8.41 -0.96 -10.81
C TRP A 46 8.33 0.52 -10.46
N HIS A 47 9.29 1.04 -9.70
CA HIS A 47 9.34 2.42 -9.20
C HIS A 47 8.10 2.82 -8.40
N VAL A 48 7.58 1.89 -7.59
CA VAL A 48 6.40 2.08 -6.75
C VAL A 48 6.79 2.11 -5.27
N PRO A 49 6.18 2.97 -4.44
CA PRO A 49 6.45 2.98 -3.01
C PRO A 49 5.90 1.72 -2.33
N VAL A 50 6.51 1.35 -1.20
CA VAL A 50 6.05 0.28 -0.31
C VAL A 50 5.67 0.92 1.03
N TYR A 51 4.49 0.58 1.53
CA TYR A 51 4.02 1.00 2.85
C TYR A 51 3.75 -0.23 3.71
N ASP A 52 4.37 -0.25 4.88
CA ASP A 52 4.14 -1.31 5.85
C ASP A 52 3.08 -0.89 6.88
N GLY A 53 1.89 -1.47 6.74
CA GLY A 53 0.75 -1.31 7.64
C GLY A 53 0.61 -2.40 8.70
N THR A 54 1.52 -3.39 8.75
CA THR A 54 1.36 -4.63 9.51
C THR A 54 1.05 -4.39 11.00
N THR A 55 1.59 -3.31 11.57
CA THR A 55 1.43 -2.94 12.99
C THR A 55 0.47 -1.78 13.23
N TRP A 56 -0.33 -1.39 12.25
CA TRP A 56 -1.20 -0.21 12.35
C TRP A 56 -2.50 -0.45 13.12
N CYS A 57 -2.80 -1.68 13.53
CA CYS A 57 -3.99 -2.00 14.31
C CYS A 57 -3.62 -2.95 15.46
N ASP A 58 -4.36 -2.84 16.57
CA ASP A 58 -4.15 -3.68 17.75
C ASP A 58 -4.89 -5.00 17.60
N ASP A 59 -4.54 -6.04 18.35
CA ASP A 59 -5.14 -7.38 18.21
C ASP A 59 -6.67 -7.38 18.41
N GLY A 60 -7.19 -6.50 19.26
CA GLY A 60 -8.62 -6.33 19.52
C GLY A 60 -9.39 -5.66 18.37
N ASP A 61 -8.70 -5.19 17.32
CA ASP A 61 -9.31 -4.61 16.13
C ASP A 61 -9.69 -5.66 15.08
N PHE A 62 -9.41 -6.94 15.29
CA PHE A 62 -9.62 -8.02 14.31
C PHE A 62 -10.65 -9.06 14.75
N THR A 63 -11.31 -9.71 13.78
CA THR A 63 -12.15 -10.90 14.05
C THR A 63 -11.37 -12.20 14.08
N ASP A 64 -10.32 -12.31 13.26
CA ASP A 64 -9.55 -13.55 13.04
C ASP A 64 -8.04 -13.31 12.92
N GLY A 65 -7.61 -12.05 13.07
CA GLY A 65 -6.22 -11.61 12.93
C GLY A 65 -5.86 -10.93 11.60
N HIS A 66 -6.76 -10.96 10.60
CA HIS A 66 -6.57 -10.23 9.34
C HIS A 66 -7.74 -9.33 9.00
N HIS A 67 -8.97 -9.75 9.29
CA HIS A 67 -10.16 -8.96 8.97
C HIS A 67 -10.48 -8.00 10.12
N LEU A 68 -10.40 -6.70 9.81
CA LEU A 68 -10.67 -5.64 10.75
C LEU A 68 -12.16 -5.57 11.10
N LEU A 69 -12.45 -5.43 12.38
CA LEU A 69 -13.74 -4.98 12.89
C LEU A 69 -13.96 -3.51 12.51
N SER A 70 -15.21 -3.03 12.58
CA SER A 70 -15.57 -1.67 12.16
C SER A 70 -14.73 -0.57 12.84
N ARG A 71 -14.37 -0.77 14.12
CA ARG A 71 -13.47 0.13 14.86
C ARG A 71 -12.07 0.14 14.23
N GLY A 72 -11.46 -1.03 14.05
CA GLY A 72 -10.16 -1.19 13.41
C GLY A 72 -10.12 -0.59 12.01
N ALA A 73 -11.13 -0.90 11.19
CA ALA A 73 -11.27 -0.37 9.84
C ALA A 73 -11.35 1.17 9.83
N THR A 74 -12.03 1.78 10.80
CA THR A 74 -12.09 3.24 10.94
C THR A 74 -10.72 3.84 11.28
N HIS A 75 -10.01 3.24 12.24
CA HIS A 75 -8.66 3.66 12.62
C HIS A 75 -7.69 3.55 11.44
N PHE A 76 -7.66 2.37 10.81
CA PHE A 76 -6.90 2.08 9.61
C PHE A 76 -7.17 3.10 8.50
N SER A 77 -8.44 3.29 8.12
CA SER A 77 -8.81 4.14 6.99
C SER A 77 -8.39 5.60 7.20
N ARG A 78 -8.51 6.10 8.43
CA ARG A 78 -8.05 7.46 8.79
C ARG A 78 -6.54 7.61 8.64
N ARG A 79 -5.77 6.61 9.08
CA ARG A 79 -4.31 6.62 8.95
C ARG A 79 -3.87 6.45 7.50
N PHE A 80 -4.43 5.46 6.79
CA PHE A 80 -4.18 5.17 5.39
C PHE A 80 -4.48 6.39 4.50
N GLY A 81 -5.61 7.06 4.72
CA GLY A 81 -5.96 8.28 4.00
C GLY A 81 -4.90 9.39 4.13
N ARG A 82 -4.39 9.60 5.35
CA ARG A 82 -3.39 10.66 5.62
C ARG A 82 -1.97 10.29 5.19
N GLN A 83 -1.57 9.02 5.31
CA GLN A 83 -0.19 8.60 5.11
C GLN A 83 0.09 8.02 3.72
N VAL A 84 -0.92 7.44 3.07
CA VAL A 84 -0.75 6.76 1.78
C VAL A 84 -1.50 7.50 0.68
N VAL A 85 -2.82 7.65 0.82
CA VAL A 85 -3.66 8.27 -0.22
C VAL A 85 -3.23 9.72 -0.48
N ALA A 86 -2.98 10.50 0.58
CA ALA A 86 -2.52 11.87 0.44
C ALA A 86 -1.21 11.98 -0.35
N GLU A 87 -0.26 11.05 -0.14
CA GLU A 87 1.01 11.06 -0.89
C GLU A 87 0.80 10.70 -2.36
N LEU A 88 0.02 9.65 -2.64
CA LEU A 88 -0.24 9.20 -4.02
C LEU A 88 -1.00 10.25 -4.84
N VAL A 89 -1.93 10.98 -4.23
CA VAL A 89 -2.71 12.02 -4.91
C VAL A 89 -1.94 13.35 -5.04
N ALA A 90 -1.01 13.64 -4.13
CA ALA A 90 -0.16 14.83 -4.23
C ALA A 90 0.89 14.74 -5.36
N ARG A 91 1.17 13.53 -5.88
CA ARG A 91 2.06 13.34 -7.02
C ARG A 91 1.41 13.90 -8.28
N PRO A 92 2.12 14.71 -9.10
CA PRO A 92 1.58 15.25 -10.34
C PRO A 92 1.13 14.10 -11.24
N THR A 93 -0.17 13.97 -11.50
CA THR A 93 -0.68 12.98 -12.44
C THR A 93 -0.43 13.44 -13.87
N ARG A 94 -0.08 12.50 -14.76
CA ARG A 94 0.10 12.75 -16.21
C ARG A 94 -1.15 13.34 -16.89
N PHE A 95 -2.31 13.34 -16.23
CA PHE A 95 -3.52 14.01 -16.70
C PHE A 95 -3.39 15.52 -16.87
N ALA A 96 -2.40 16.16 -16.23
CA ALA A 96 -2.11 17.59 -16.42
C ALA A 96 -1.38 17.90 -17.75
N GLN A 97 -1.02 16.90 -18.56
CA GLN A 97 -0.21 17.07 -19.77
C GLN A 97 -0.90 16.57 -21.07
N ARG A 98 -2.23 16.70 -21.21
CA ARG A 98 -2.79 16.72 -22.57
C ARG A 98 -2.43 18.09 -23.17
N PRO A 99 -1.66 18.15 -24.28
CA PRO A 99 -1.64 19.37 -25.08
C PRO A 99 -3.09 19.68 -25.45
N ALA A 100 -3.50 20.93 -25.30
CA ALA A 100 -4.71 21.39 -25.95
C ALA A 100 -4.54 21.06 -27.44
N THR A 101 -5.31 20.12 -27.95
CA THR A 101 -5.44 19.94 -29.39
C THR A 101 -6.00 21.25 -29.91
N ASP A 102 -5.17 21.99 -30.64
CA ASP A 102 -5.57 23.17 -31.40
C ASP A 102 -6.80 22.81 -32.24
N ALA A 103 -7.93 23.43 -31.91
CA ALA A 103 -9.09 23.43 -32.76
C ALA A 103 -8.77 24.33 -33.97
N GLN A 104 -8.60 23.72 -35.14
CA GLN A 104 -8.74 24.37 -36.44
C GLN A 104 -10.21 24.41 -36.84
#